data_AF-A0A8S0G4U7-F1
#
_entry.id   AF-A0A8S0G4U7-F1
#
_cell.length_a   1.000
_cell.length_b   1.000
_cell.length_c   1.000
_cell.angle_alpha   90.00
_cell.angle_beta   90.00
_cell.angle_gamma   90.00
#
_symmetry.space_group_name_H-M   'P 1'
#
loop_
_entity.id
_entity.type
_entity.pdbx_description
1 polymer ?
#
loop_
_entity_poly.entity_id
_entity_poly.type
_entity_poly.pdbx_seq_one_letter_code
_entity_poly.pdbx_strand_id
1 'polypeptide(L)'
;MPNTRRGKLLAAKLGYRLNAAVSNDASAVSVQDGKATVKHMVYGGLAIGEERIATPYAVLTISSGTFDAAQPDASRTGETHTVEWQAPAVAITRTATQARQSNSVDLDKARLVVSVGRGIGSKENIALAEQLCKAIGAELACSRPVAENEKWMEHERYVGISNLKSLC
;
A
#
# COMPACT_ATOMS: atom_id res chain seq x y z
N MET A 1 -4.51 -10.93 -2.73
CA MET A 1 -3.22 -10.69 -2.05
C MET A 1 -3.16 -9.23 -1.59
N PRO A 2 -2.57 -8.92 -0.42
CA PRO A 2 -2.36 -7.53 -0.02
C PRO A 2 -1.47 -6.78 -1.01
N ASN A 3 -1.78 -5.52 -1.29
CA ASN A 3 -1.04 -4.66 -2.22
C ASN A 3 0.29 -4.12 -1.66
N THR A 4 1.10 -5.01 -1.06
CA THR A 4 2.41 -4.69 -0.51
C THR A 4 3.53 -5.09 -1.48
N ARG A 5 4.77 -4.62 -1.25
CA ARG A 5 5.94 -5.01 -2.07
C ARG A 5 6.10 -6.54 -2.16
N ARG A 6 5.91 -7.24 -1.03
CA ARG A 6 5.97 -8.71 -0.99
C ARG A 6 4.76 -9.35 -1.67
N GLY A 7 3.57 -8.78 -1.49
CA GLY A 7 2.34 -9.27 -2.13
C GLY A 7 2.40 -9.18 -3.65
N LYS A 8 2.88 -8.05 -4.21
CA LYS A 8 3.11 -7.88 -5.66
C LYS A 8 4.12 -8.89 -6.20
N LEU A 9 5.23 -9.09 -5.48
CA LEU A 9 6.25 -10.08 -5.87
C LEU A 9 5.69 -11.50 -5.91
N LEU A 10 4.94 -11.90 -4.87
CA LEU A 10 4.31 -13.22 -4.80
C LEU A 10 3.24 -13.38 -5.89
N ALA A 11 2.42 -12.35 -6.12
CA ALA A 11 1.39 -12.37 -7.15
C ALA A 11 1.97 -12.60 -8.55
N ALA A 12 3.07 -11.91 -8.89
CA ALA A 12 3.76 -12.12 -10.16
C ALA A 12 4.30 -13.56 -10.30
N LYS A 13 4.92 -14.10 -9.24
CA LYS A 13 5.43 -15.49 -9.26
C LYS A 13 4.32 -16.53 -9.39
N LEU A 14 3.20 -16.33 -8.69
CA LEU A 14 2.03 -17.20 -8.79
C LEU A 14 1.39 -17.10 -10.17
N GLY A 15 1.26 -15.90 -10.72
CA GLY A 15 0.78 -15.66 -12.08
C GLY A 15 1.52 -16.49 -13.11
N TYR A 16 2.85 -16.42 -13.08
CA TYR A 16 3.69 -17.23 -13.96
C TYR A 16 3.50 -18.73 -13.75
N ARG A 17 3.56 -19.22 -12.50
CA ARG A 17 3.47 -20.66 -12.21
C ARG A 17 2.12 -21.28 -12.52
N LEU A 18 1.03 -20.52 -12.37
CA LEU A 18 -0.33 -20.99 -12.58
C LEU A 18 -0.87 -20.65 -13.98
N ASN A 19 -0.07 -19.99 -14.81
CA ASN A 19 -0.52 -19.39 -16.07
C ASN A 19 -1.80 -18.55 -15.90
N ALA A 20 -1.79 -17.73 -14.84
CA ALA A 20 -2.93 -16.97 -14.36
C ALA A 20 -2.79 -15.49 -14.73
N ALA A 21 -3.91 -14.84 -15.04
CA ALA A 21 -3.94 -13.40 -15.14
C ALA A 21 -3.62 -12.76 -13.78
N VAL A 22 -2.75 -11.74 -13.80
CA VAL A 22 -2.39 -10.97 -12.62
C VAL A 22 -2.90 -9.55 -12.78
N SER A 23 -3.78 -9.09 -11.89
CA SER A 23 -4.24 -7.70 -11.86
C SER A 23 -3.76 -7.03 -10.58
N ASN A 24 -3.22 -5.81 -10.71
CA ASN A 24 -2.57 -5.09 -9.63
C ASN A 24 -3.40 -3.92 -9.13
N ASP A 25 -3.19 -3.57 -7.85
CA ASP A 25 -3.79 -2.38 -7.23
C ASP A 25 -5.33 -2.32 -7.38
N ALA A 26 -6.00 -3.48 -7.35
CA ALA A 26 -7.44 -3.60 -7.53
C ALA A 26 -8.20 -2.76 -6.49
N SER A 27 -9.08 -1.89 -6.98
CA SER A 27 -9.98 -1.04 -6.19
C SER A 27 -11.40 -1.59 -6.12
N ALA A 28 -11.76 -2.55 -6.98
CA ALA A 28 -12.98 -3.33 -6.85
C ALA A 28 -12.81 -4.69 -7.53
N VAL A 29 -13.51 -5.69 -6.99
CA VAL A 29 -13.55 -7.04 -7.56
C VAL A 29 -15.00 -7.52 -7.52
N SER A 30 -15.49 -8.02 -8.64
CA SER A 30 -16.78 -8.70 -8.73
C SER A 30 -16.60 -10.04 -9.43
N VAL A 31 -17.41 -11.03 -9.08
CA VAL A 31 -17.39 -12.35 -9.71
C VAL A 31 -18.75 -12.58 -10.35
N GLN A 32 -18.77 -12.83 -11.66
CA GLN A 32 -19.98 -13.13 -12.43
C GLN A 32 -19.66 -14.30 -13.37
N ASP A 33 -20.51 -15.33 -13.38
CA ASP A 33 -20.34 -16.55 -14.17
C ASP A 33 -18.99 -17.25 -13.95
N GLY A 34 -18.52 -17.26 -12.70
CA GLY A 34 -17.22 -17.85 -12.34
C GLY A 34 -15.99 -17.07 -12.83
N LYS A 35 -16.18 -15.90 -13.45
CA LYS A 35 -15.09 -15.03 -13.93
C LYS A 35 -15.00 -13.77 -13.08
N ALA A 36 -13.78 -13.43 -12.68
CA ALA A 36 -13.52 -12.19 -11.95
C ALA A 36 -13.46 -11.00 -12.92
N THR A 37 -14.21 -9.95 -12.61
CA THR A 37 -14.06 -8.62 -13.22
C THR A 37 -13.42 -7.69 -12.19
N VAL A 38 -12.32 -7.05 -12.56
CA VAL A 38 -11.49 -6.24 -11.68
C VAL A 38 -11.48 -4.80 -12.17
N LYS A 39 -11.58 -3.85 -11.23
CA LYS A 39 -11.38 -2.43 -11.51
C LYS A 39 -10.12 -1.94 -10.82
N HIS A 40 -9.33 -1.13 -11.51
CA HIS A 40 -8.17 -0.46 -10.94
C HIS A 40 -7.90 0.87 -11.65
N MET A 41 -7.12 1.74 -11.01
CA MET A 41 -6.68 3.00 -11.62
C MET A 41 -5.58 2.75 -12.66
N VAL A 42 -5.73 3.35 -13.84
CA VAL A 42 -4.74 3.35 -14.92
C VAL A 42 -4.26 4.77 -15.22
N TYR A 43 -3.18 4.89 -16.00
CA TYR A 43 -2.61 6.19 -16.40
C TYR A 43 -2.33 7.14 -15.22
N GLY A 44 -1.81 6.61 -14.11
CA GLY A 44 -1.48 7.42 -12.93
C GLY A 44 -2.70 7.95 -12.17
N GLY A 45 -3.89 7.36 -12.36
CA GLY A 45 -5.13 7.76 -11.69
C GLY A 45 -6.09 8.58 -12.56
N LEU A 46 -5.76 8.81 -13.83
CA LEU A 46 -6.61 9.59 -14.75
C LEU A 46 -7.81 8.83 -15.28
N ALA A 47 -7.79 7.49 -15.21
CA ALA A 47 -8.92 6.67 -15.61
C ALA A 47 -9.02 5.40 -14.76
N ILE A 48 -10.19 4.78 -14.81
CA ILE A 48 -10.47 3.48 -14.20
C ILE A 48 -10.54 2.46 -15.34
N GLY A 49 -9.64 1.47 -15.31
CA GLY A 49 -9.69 0.30 -16.16
C GLY A 49 -10.62 -0.74 -15.55
N GLU A 50 -11.39 -1.43 -16.39
CA GLU A 50 -12.23 -2.56 -16.01
C GLU A 50 -11.89 -3.76 -16.90
N GLU A 51 -11.44 -4.85 -16.26
CA GLU A 51 -10.89 -6.02 -16.94
C GLU A 51 -11.59 -7.29 -16.48
N ARG A 52 -12.13 -8.08 -17.42
CA ARG A 52 -12.70 -9.40 -17.14
C ARG A 52 -11.65 -10.47 -17.37
N ILE A 53 -11.33 -11.23 -16.34
CA ILE A 53 -10.31 -12.29 -16.37
C ILE A 53 -10.90 -13.53 -17.03
N ALA A 54 -10.21 -14.01 -18.07
CA ALA A 54 -10.58 -15.21 -18.82
C ALA A 54 -9.76 -16.46 -18.46
N THR A 55 -8.64 -16.30 -17.74
CA THR A 55 -7.80 -17.43 -17.32
C THR A 55 -8.49 -18.25 -16.21
N PRO A 56 -8.18 -19.56 -16.10
CA PRO A 56 -8.78 -20.43 -15.07
C PRO A 56 -8.51 -19.96 -13.64
N TYR A 57 -7.35 -19.33 -13.42
CA TYR A 57 -6.97 -18.73 -12.15
C TYR A 57 -6.80 -17.22 -12.31
N ALA A 58 -7.13 -16.47 -11.26
CA ALA A 58 -6.92 -15.03 -11.17
C ALA A 58 -6.10 -14.71 -9.92
N VAL A 59 -5.01 -13.97 -10.07
CA VAL A 59 -4.18 -13.51 -8.94
C VAL A 59 -4.28 -12.01 -8.82
N LEU A 60 -4.94 -11.54 -7.77
CA LEU A 60 -5.24 -10.12 -7.58
C LEU A 60 -4.43 -9.55 -6.42
N THR A 61 -3.82 -8.38 -6.61
CA THR A 61 -3.38 -7.55 -5.48
C THR A 61 -4.40 -6.46 -5.21
N ILE A 62 -4.89 -6.40 -3.98
CA ILE A 62 -6.02 -5.54 -3.57
C ILE A 62 -5.48 -4.39 -2.74
N SER A 63 -5.84 -3.16 -3.13
CA SER A 63 -5.43 -1.94 -2.45
C SER A 63 -5.89 -1.94 -0.99
N SER A 64 -5.05 -1.40 -0.10
CA SER A 64 -5.40 -1.26 1.31
C SER A 64 -6.61 -0.34 1.48
N GLY A 65 -7.50 -0.66 2.41
CA GLY A 65 -8.72 0.12 2.66
C GLY A 65 -9.83 -0.05 1.62
N THR A 66 -9.65 -0.91 0.61
CA THR A 66 -10.70 -1.16 -0.41
C THR A 66 -11.90 -1.93 0.13
N PHE A 67 -11.69 -2.82 1.11
CA PHE A 67 -12.76 -3.60 1.72
C PHE A 67 -12.64 -3.51 3.23
N ASP A 68 -13.80 -3.40 3.89
CA ASP A 68 -13.87 -3.51 5.35
C ASP A 68 -13.58 -4.94 5.79
N ALA A 69 -12.93 -5.06 6.96
CA ALA A 69 -12.77 -6.36 7.60
C ALA A 69 -14.14 -6.92 7.98
N ALA A 70 -14.38 -8.20 7.69
CA ALA A 70 -15.57 -8.88 8.16
C ALA A 70 -15.60 -8.89 9.70
N GLN A 71 -16.78 -8.70 10.29
CA GLN A 71 -16.94 -8.79 11.73
C GLN A 71 -16.57 -10.21 12.22
N PRO A 72 -15.86 -10.33 13.35
CA PRO A 72 -15.58 -11.62 13.95
C PRO A 72 -16.88 -12.39 14.23
N ASP A 73 -16.92 -13.66 13.83
CA ASP A 73 -18.06 -14.55 14.04
C ASP A 73 -17.56 -15.89 14.57
N ALA A 74 -17.79 -16.13 15.85
CA ALA A 74 -17.34 -17.33 16.56
C ALA A 74 -18.11 -18.60 16.14
N SER A 75 -19.22 -18.48 15.41
CA SER A 75 -19.96 -19.63 14.87
C SER A 75 -19.32 -20.23 13.62
N ARG A 76 -18.41 -19.50 12.97
CA ARG A 76 -17.70 -19.99 11.78
C ARG A 76 -16.74 -21.12 12.13
N THR A 77 -16.95 -22.26 11.51
CA THR A 77 -16.03 -23.39 11.52
C THR A 77 -15.29 -23.48 10.20
N GLY A 78 -14.07 -24.01 10.21
CA GLY A 78 -13.28 -24.27 9.02
C GLY A 78 -12.41 -25.50 9.19
N GLU A 79 -11.93 -26.04 8.08
CA GLU A 79 -11.00 -27.17 8.08
C GLU A 79 -9.56 -26.66 7.93
N THR A 80 -8.65 -27.20 8.75
CA THR A 80 -7.22 -26.93 8.64
C THR A 80 -6.56 -28.06 7.88
N HIS A 81 -5.95 -27.74 6.74
CA HIS A 81 -5.12 -28.67 6.00
C HIS A 81 -3.65 -28.41 6.31
N THR A 82 -2.96 -29.42 6.85
CA THR A 82 -1.51 -29.39 6.99
C THR A 82 -0.87 -29.69 5.64
N VAL A 83 -0.01 -28.80 5.16
CA VAL A 83 0.71 -28.96 3.90
C VAL A 83 2.17 -29.25 4.23
N GLU A 84 2.74 -30.27 3.60
CA GLU A 84 4.16 -30.59 3.79
C GLU A 84 5.04 -29.48 3.21
N TRP A 85 6.07 -29.11 3.96
CA TRP A 85 7.04 -28.11 3.51
C TRP A 85 7.90 -28.67 2.38
N GLN A 86 8.00 -27.91 1.29
CA GLN A 86 8.87 -28.24 0.17
C GLN A 86 10.03 -27.25 0.11
N ALA A 87 11.25 -27.78 0.10
CA ALA A 87 12.46 -26.97 -0.04
C ALA A 87 12.48 -26.27 -1.41
N PRO A 88 12.78 -24.96 -1.46
CA PRO A 88 12.90 -24.27 -2.74
C PRO A 88 14.19 -24.68 -3.46
N ALA A 89 14.13 -24.78 -4.79
CA ALA A 89 15.32 -25.05 -5.62
C ALA A 89 16.41 -23.98 -5.48
N VAL A 90 16.03 -22.74 -5.15
CA VAL A 90 16.95 -21.64 -4.84
C VAL A 90 16.53 -21.02 -3.50
N ALA A 91 17.40 -21.12 -2.51
CA ALA A 91 17.18 -20.52 -1.21
C ALA A 91 17.63 -19.04 -1.21
N ILE A 92 16.83 -18.18 -0.58
CA ILE A 92 17.22 -16.80 -0.31
C ILE A 92 17.59 -16.71 1.17
N THR A 93 18.87 -16.46 1.45
CA THR A 93 19.35 -16.25 2.81
C THR A 93 19.32 -14.77 3.16
N ARG A 94 18.54 -14.41 4.19
CA ARG A 94 18.55 -13.05 4.74
C ARG A 94 19.80 -12.88 5.60
N THR A 95 20.79 -12.14 5.11
CA THR A 95 22.08 -11.94 5.80
C THR A 95 22.05 -10.86 6.87
N ALA A 96 21.18 -9.86 6.70
CA ALA A 96 20.98 -8.79 7.68
C ALA A 96 19.53 -8.32 7.67
N THR A 97 19.10 -7.70 8.77
CA THR A 97 17.85 -6.95 8.85
C THR A 97 18.15 -5.66 9.59
N GLN A 98 18.06 -4.56 8.88
CA GLN A 98 18.09 -3.25 9.50
C GLN A 98 16.64 -2.83 9.69
N ALA A 99 16.20 -2.72 10.94
CA ALA A 99 14.98 -1.98 11.21
C ALA A 99 15.19 -0.57 10.66
N ARG A 100 14.26 -0.08 9.84
CA ARG A 100 14.18 1.38 9.65
C ARG A 100 14.06 1.97 11.04
N GLN A 101 14.92 2.94 11.37
CA GLN A 101 14.68 3.73 12.58
C GLN A 101 13.23 4.18 12.51
N SER A 102 12.45 3.83 13.53
CA SER A 102 11.09 4.31 13.66
C SER A 102 11.20 5.80 13.87
N ASN A 103 11.16 6.55 12.79
CA ASN A 103 11.11 7.99 12.87
C ASN A 103 9.82 8.34 13.60
N SER A 104 9.87 9.40 14.39
CA SER A 104 8.93 9.74 15.45
C SER A 104 7.46 9.88 15.04
N VAL A 105 7.11 9.65 13.77
CA VAL A 105 5.78 9.82 13.20
C VAL A 105 5.41 8.65 12.29
N ASP A 106 4.33 7.98 12.65
CA ASP A 106 3.76 6.83 11.94
C ASP A 106 2.65 7.34 11.00
N LEU A 107 3.04 7.98 9.89
CA LEU A 107 2.11 8.56 8.92
C LEU A 107 1.13 7.52 8.34
N ASP A 108 1.50 6.24 8.30
CA ASP A 108 0.64 5.15 7.83
C ASP A 108 -0.57 4.90 8.74
N LYS A 109 -0.49 5.29 10.02
CA LYS A 109 -1.59 5.16 11.00
C LYS A 109 -2.29 6.48 11.30
N ALA A 110 -1.81 7.58 10.73
CA ALA A 110 -2.37 8.90 10.98
C ALA A 110 -3.77 9.00 10.36
N ARG A 111 -4.77 9.40 11.18
CA ARG A 111 -6.13 9.66 10.67
C ARG A 111 -6.20 10.95 9.86
N LEU A 112 -5.41 11.94 10.24
CA LEU A 112 -5.33 13.26 9.60
C LEU A 112 -3.86 13.57 9.34
N VAL A 113 -3.58 14.12 8.16
CA VAL A 113 -2.23 14.50 7.76
C VAL A 113 -2.26 15.91 7.20
N VAL A 114 -1.35 16.77 7.68
CA VAL A 114 -1.12 18.10 7.10
C VAL A 114 0.21 18.03 6.36
N SER A 115 0.19 18.28 5.05
CA SER A 115 1.40 18.23 4.21
C SER A 115 1.90 19.62 3.87
N VAL A 116 3.18 19.88 4.16
CA VAL A 116 3.86 21.14 3.86
C VAL A 116 4.58 21.07 2.51
N GLY A 117 4.23 22.01 1.64
CA GLY A 117 4.89 22.22 0.35
C GLY A 117 5.97 23.30 0.40
N ARG A 118 6.78 23.41 -0.67
CA ARG A 118 7.75 24.51 -0.85
C ARG A 118 7.10 25.91 -0.74
N GLY A 119 5.80 26.00 -1.04
CA GLY A 119 5.02 27.24 -0.93
C GLY A 119 4.89 27.80 0.49
N ILE A 120 5.33 27.09 1.53
CA ILE A 120 5.39 27.63 2.90
C ILE A 120 6.43 28.75 3.06
N GLY A 121 7.30 28.93 2.07
CA GLY A 121 8.22 30.07 1.96
C GLY A 121 9.55 29.84 2.68
N SER A 122 9.52 29.51 3.96
CA SER A 122 10.75 29.28 4.75
C SER A 122 10.57 28.18 5.81
N LYS A 123 11.69 27.72 6.37
CA LYS A 123 11.72 26.67 7.40
C LYS A 123 11.00 27.11 8.68
N GLU A 124 11.07 28.38 9.03
CA GLU A 124 10.47 28.96 10.24
C GLU A 124 8.94 28.84 10.22
N ASN A 125 8.33 28.96 9.03
CA ASN A 125 6.89 28.85 8.86
C ASN A 125 6.36 27.42 9.07
N ILE A 126 7.22 26.40 9.10
CA ILE A 126 6.82 25.02 9.44
C ILE A 126 6.26 24.95 10.86
N ALA A 127 6.73 25.80 11.78
CA ALA A 127 6.19 25.88 13.14
C ALA A 127 4.69 26.21 13.16
N LEU A 128 4.19 26.99 12.18
CA LEU A 128 2.76 27.28 12.04
C LEU A 128 1.97 26.02 11.66
N ALA A 129 2.52 25.21 10.75
CA ALA A 129 1.92 23.93 10.38
C ALA A 129 1.94 22.93 11.54
N GLU A 130 3.00 22.90 12.36
CA GLU A 130 3.05 22.10 13.59
C GLU A 130 1.99 22.52 14.61
N GLN A 131 1.76 23.82 14.78
CA GLN A 131 0.71 24.33 15.67
C GLN A 131 -0.69 23.89 15.20
N LEU A 132 -0.93 23.93 13.89
CA LEU A 132 -2.17 23.43 13.30
C LEU A 132 -2.33 21.92 13.54
N CYS A 133 -1.29 21.13 13.28
CA CYS A 133 -1.28 19.69 13.54
C CYS A 133 -1.67 19.36 15.00
N LYS A 134 -1.08 20.07 15.96
CA LYS A 134 -1.41 19.91 17.39
C LYS A 134 -2.86 20.26 17.70
N ALA A 135 -3.41 21.30 17.06
CA ALA A 135 -4.79 21.73 17.29
C ALA A 135 -5.82 20.72 16.76
N ILE A 136 -5.53 20.06 15.64
CA ILE A 136 -6.49 19.14 14.98
C ILE A 136 -6.18 17.65 15.19
N GLY A 137 -5.09 17.33 15.91
CA GLY A 137 -4.63 15.96 16.11
C GLY A 137 -4.18 15.29 14.81
N ALA A 138 -3.52 16.04 13.93
CA ALA A 138 -2.96 15.54 12.68
C ALA A 138 -1.45 15.31 12.78
N GLU A 139 -0.93 14.43 11.93
CA GLU A 139 0.50 14.26 11.76
C GLU A 139 1.04 15.18 10.66
N LEU A 140 2.26 15.68 10.87
CA LEU A 140 2.91 16.58 9.91
C LEU A 140 3.71 15.81 8.86
N ALA A 141 3.39 16.06 7.59
CA ALA A 141 4.05 15.54 6.41
C ALA A 141 4.63 16.67 5.52
N CYS A 142 5.37 16.30 4.47
CA CYS A 142 5.93 17.25 3.52
C CYS A 142 6.03 16.70 2.09
N SER A 143 6.18 17.64 1.14
CA SER A 143 6.44 17.34 -0.26
C SER A 143 7.91 17.03 -0.55
N ARG A 144 8.20 16.38 -1.68
CA ARG A 144 9.57 16.02 -2.10
C ARG A 144 10.56 17.20 -2.07
N PRO A 145 10.25 18.40 -2.62
CA PRO A 145 11.19 19.52 -2.57
C PRO A 145 11.57 19.93 -1.14
N VAL A 146 10.62 19.90 -0.19
CA VAL A 146 10.86 20.30 1.21
C VAL A 146 11.81 19.34 1.91
N ALA A 147 11.70 18.04 1.64
CA ALA A 147 12.56 17.01 2.23
C ALA A 147 13.92 16.87 1.52
N GLU A 148 13.92 16.79 0.18
CA GLU A 148 15.13 16.44 -0.59
C GLU A 148 15.95 17.66 -1.01
N ASN A 149 15.29 18.72 -1.51
CA ASN A 149 16.01 19.89 -2.04
C ASN A 149 16.36 20.86 -0.92
N GLU A 150 15.35 21.26 -0.14
CA GLU A 150 15.48 22.28 0.89
C GLU A 150 15.96 21.70 2.24
N LYS A 151 15.77 20.40 2.45
CA LYS A 151 16.12 19.68 3.69
C LYS A 151 15.56 20.33 4.95
N TRP A 152 14.35 20.88 4.85
CA TRP A 152 13.68 21.51 5.99
C TRP A 152 13.04 20.47 6.92
N MET A 153 12.68 19.30 6.38
CA MET A 153 12.05 18.20 7.11
C MET A 153 12.68 16.86 6.71
N GLU A 154 12.55 15.86 7.59
CA GLU A 154 13.06 14.50 7.39
C GLU A 154 12.40 13.79 6.20
N HIS A 155 13.18 12.95 5.52
CA HIS A 155 12.74 12.23 4.32
C HIS A 155 11.58 11.26 4.60
N GLU A 156 11.41 10.80 5.83
CA GLU A 156 10.36 9.88 6.24
C GLU A 156 9.00 10.58 6.36
N ARG A 157 8.98 11.92 6.44
CA ARG A 157 7.75 12.72 6.40
C ARG A 157 7.28 12.99 4.97
N TYR A 158 7.98 12.49 3.96
CA TYR A 158 7.67 12.67 2.55
C TYR A 158 6.43 11.87 2.14
N VAL A 159 5.41 12.56 1.63
CA VAL A 159 4.19 11.96 1.06
C VAL A 159 4.20 12.12 -0.46
N GLY A 160 3.93 11.02 -1.18
CA GLY A 160 3.91 11.02 -2.64
C GLY A 160 3.90 9.61 -3.24
N ILE A 161 3.66 9.53 -4.55
CA ILE A 161 3.54 8.27 -5.31
C ILE A 161 4.72 7.30 -5.12
N SER A 162 5.90 7.82 -4.78
CA SER A 162 7.15 7.04 -4.69
C SER A 162 7.42 6.44 -3.30
N ASN A 163 6.87 7.00 -2.22
CA ASN A 163 7.21 6.56 -0.85
C ASN A 163 5.99 6.23 0.00
N LEU A 164 5.16 7.22 0.31
CA LEU A 164 3.97 7.05 1.14
C LEU A 164 2.73 7.46 0.36
N LYS A 165 1.87 6.49 0.01
CA LYS A 165 0.53 6.78 -0.51
C LYS A 165 -0.37 7.07 0.68
N SER A 166 -0.51 8.34 1.08
CA SER A 166 -1.68 8.71 1.88
C SER A 166 -2.89 8.61 0.95
N LEU A 167 -3.79 7.68 1.23
CA LEU A 167 -5.11 7.67 0.61
C LEU A 167 -5.82 8.92 1.12
N CYS A 168 -5.94 9.93 0.26
CA CYS A 168 -6.94 10.98 0.43
C CYS A 168 -8.32 10.41 0.10
#